data_AF-A0A382E4G0-F1
#
_entry.id   AF-A0A382E4G0-F1
#
_cell.length_a   1.000
_cell.length_b   1.000
_cell.length_c   1.000
_cell.angle_alpha   90.00
_cell.angle_beta   90.00
_cell.angle_gamma   90.00
#
_symmetry.space_group_name_H-M   'P 1'
#
loop_
_entity.id
_entity.type
_entity.pdbx_description
1 polymer ?
#
loop_
_entity_poly.entity_id
_entity_poly.type
_entity_poly.pdbx_seq_one_letter_code
_entity_poly.pdbx_strand_id
1 'polypeptide(L)'
;MLIFCLGVFVMRSAGCVINDIVDRDIDPQVQRTKTRPLANQSISLGEAYIILFILLCVALILVLQLNVGALLWSICGLVLAVLYPFCKRFISAPQMVLGLAFSWSIPMVYTAGGFVLDKGFIYLWLSTILWIVVYDTFYALVDKADDLKI
;
A
#
# COMPACT_ATOMS: atom_id res chain seq x y z
N MET A 1 -17.03 -8.20 -8.21
CA MET A 1 -15.71 -8.77 -8.58
C MET A 1 -14.86 -7.79 -9.39
N LEU A 2 -15.30 -7.36 -10.58
CA LEU A 2 -14.52 -6.44 -11.44
C LEU A 2 -14.08 -5.14 -10.73
N ILE A 3 -15.00 -4.48 -10.01
CA ILE A 3 -14.69 -3.26 -9.23
C ILE A 3 -13.53 -3.50 -8.24
N PHE A 4 -13.51 -4.64 -7.56
CA PHE A 4 -12.44 -4.99 -6.63
C PHE A 4 -11.11 -5.29 -7.33
N CYS A 5 -11.13 -6.02 -8.45
CA CYS A 5 -9.91 -6.29 -9.21
C CYS A 5 -9.28 -4.98 -9.72
N LEU A 6 -10.09 -4.09 -10.30
CA LEU A 6 -9.65 -2.77 -10.77
C LEU A 6 -9.21 -1.89 -9.59
N GLY A 7 -9.98 -1.87 -8.50
CA GLY A 7 -9.67 -1.10 -7.31
C GLY A 7 -8.35 -1.50 -6.67
N VAL A 8 -8.09 -2.82 -6.56
CA VAL A 8 -6.80 -3.34 -6.09
C VAL A 8 -5.69 -2.91 -7.04
N PHE A 9 -5.84 -3.10 -8.35
CA PHE A 9 -4.82 -2.70 -9.32
C PHE A 9 -4.48 -1.20 -9.21
N VAL A 10 -5.50 -0.34 -9.19
CA VAL A 10 -5.33 1.12 -9.10
C VAL A 10 -4.71 1.53 -7.77
N MET A 11 -5.19 1.01 -6.64
CA MET A 11 -4.66 1.35 -5.31
C MET A 11 -3.25 0.80 -5.08
N ARG A 12 -2.89 -0.33 -5.69
CA ARG A 12 -1.51 -0.83 -5.69
C ARG A 12 -0.59 0.14 -6.42
N SER A 13 -0.98 0.59 -7.61
CA SER A 13 -0.23 1.59 -8.37
C SER A 13 -0.10 2.90 -7.58
N ALA A 14 -1.19 3.38 -6.95
CA ALA A 14 -1.18 4.59 -6.14
C ALA A 14 -0.23 4.46 -4.94
N GLY A 15 -0.27 3.32 -4.23
CA GLY A 15 0.64 3.03 -3.12
C GLY A 15 2.11 3.02 -3.55
N CYS A 16 2.43 2.46 -4.73
CA CYS A 16 3.79 2.53 -5.28
C CYS A 16 4.22 3.97 -5.58
N VAL A 17 3.33 4.78 -6.17
CA VAL A 17 3.64 6.20 -6.44
C VAL A 17 3.87 6.97 -5.13
N ILE A 18 3.06 6.73 -4.10
CA ILE A 18 3.27 7.34 -2.77
C ILE A 18 4.63 6.90 -2.20
N ASN A 19 4.97 5.61 -2.27
CA ASN A 19 6.27 5.11 -1.81
C ASN A 19 7.42 5.82 -2.54
N ASP A 20 7.37 5.90 -3.86
CA ASP A 20 8.44 6.53 -4.65
C ASP A 20 8.53 8.05 -4.39
N ILE A 21 7.41 8.73 -4.12
CA ILE A 21 7.40 10.15 -3.72
C ILE A 21 8.08 10.33 -2.36
N VAL A 22 7.76 9.48 -1.38
CA VAL A 22 8.31 9.58 -0.01
C VAL A 22 9.79 9.19 0.01
N ASP A 23 10.17 8.16 -0.75
CA ASP A 23 11.52 7.60 -0.77
C ASP A 23 12.44 8.30 -1.80
N ARG A 24 11.96 9.34 -2.51
CA ARG A 24 12.69 10.04 -3.59
C ARG A 24 14.12 10.50 -3.25
N ASP A 25 14.39 10.83 -1.99
CA ASP A 25 15.69 11.34 -1.52
C ASP A 25 16.61 10.20 -1.03
N ILE A 26 16.03 9.02 -0.76
CA ILE A 26 16.71 7.82 -0.26
C ILE A 26 17.00 6.85 -1.41
N ASP A 27 16.02 6.61 -2.27
CA ASP A 27 16.11 5.68 -3.39
C ASP A 27 17.32 5.89 -4.32
N PRO A 28 17.81 7.13 -4.59
CA PRO A 28 19.03 7.36 -5.37
C PRO A 28 20.32 6.84 -4.71
N GLN A 29 20.33 6.70 -3.38
CA GLN A 29 21.49 6.28 -2.59
C GLN A 29 21.60 4.76 -2.50
N VAL A 30 20.53 4.03 -2.83
CA VAL A 30 20.44 2.57 -2.76
C VAL A 30 20.64 1.95 -4.13
N GLN A 31 21.58 1.00 -4.26
CA GLN A 31 21.96 0.40 -5.55
C GLN A 31 20.78 -0.24 -6.29
N ARG A 32 19.85 -0.85 -5.54
CA ARG A 32 18.67 -1.54 -6.07
C ARG A 32 17.61 -0.60 -6.63
N THR A 33 17.48 0.60 -6.07
CA THR A 33 16.36 1.53 -6.35
C THR A 33 16.78 2.79 -7.10
N LYS A 34 18.08 3.04 -7.27
CA LYS A 34 18.61 4.21 -8.00
C LYS A 34 18.07 4.38 -9.43
N THR A 35 17.55 3.31 -10.04
CA THR A 35 16.99 3.31 -11.40
C THR A 35 15.49 3.60 -11.44
N ARG A 36 14.83 3.77 -10.30
CA ARG A 36 13.40 4.11 -10.24
C ARG A 36 13.14 5.48 -10.88
N PRO A 37 11.95 5.71 -11.48
CA PRO A 37 11.69 6.92 -12.27
C PRO A 37 11.87 8.25 -11.53
N LEU A 38 11.46 8.32 -10.26
CA LEU A 38 11.67 9.51 -9.44
C LEU A 38 13.13 9.63 -8.95
N ALA A 39 13.78 8.50 -8.64
CA ALA A 39 15.16 8.48 -8.17
C ALA A 39 16.17 8.88 -9.26
N ASN A 40 15.93 8.46 -10.50
CA ASN A 40 16.76 8.80 -11.66
C ASN A 40 16.31 10.08 -12.39
N GLN A 41 15.32 10.80 -11.85
CA GLN A 41 14.78 12.06 -12.39
C GLN A 41 14.21 11.95 -13.83
N SER A 42 13.85 10.75 -14.28
CA SER A 42 13.16 10.58 -15.58
C SER A 42 11.72 11.06 -15.55
N ILE A 43 11.13 11.19 -14.37
CA ILE A 43 9.82 11.79 -14.12
C ILE A 43 9.99 12.86 -13.04
N SER A 44 9.33 14.00 -13.21
CA SER A 44 9.30 15.06 -12.21
C SER A 44 8.34 14.73 -11.05
N LEU A 45 8.58 15.35 -9.90
CA LEU A 45 7.69 15.21 -8.75
C LEU A 45 6.24 15.67 -9.07
N GLY A 46 6.10 16.71 -9.89
CA GLY A 46 4.80 17.21 -10.32
C GLY A 46 4.02 16.19 -11.14
N GLU A 47 4.67 15.51 -12.08
CA GLU A 47 4.07 14.42 -12.85
C GLU A 47 3.65 13.24 -11.96
N ALA A 48 4.46 12.87 -10.97
CA ALA A 48 4.10 11.83 -10.01
C ALA A 48 2.85 12.19 -9.20
N TYR A 49 2.71 13.46 -8.77
CA TYR A 49 1.48 13.91 -8.09
C TYR A 49 0.26 13.90 -9.02
N ILE A 50 0.41 14.25 -10.31
CA ILE A 50 -0.68 14.17 -11.29
C ILE A 50 -1.12 12.72 -11.46
N ILE A 51 -0.18 11.78 -11.62
CA ILE A 51 -0.48 10.35 -11.72
C ILE A 51 -1.19 9.86 -10.46
N LEU A 52 -0.68 10.22 -9.27
CA LEU A 52 -1.30 9.87 -8.00
C LEU A 52 -2.74 10.40 -7.92
N PHE A 53 -2.96 11.67 -8.29
CA PHE A 53 -4.29 12.27 -8.29
C PHE A 53 -5.26 11.53 -9.21
N ILE A 54 -4.83 11.20 -10.44
CA ILE A 54 -5.65 10.43 -11.40
C ILE A 54 -6.00 9.06 -10.81
N LEU A 55 -5.03 8.33 -10.26
CA LEU A 55 -5.26 7.02 -9.65
C LEU A 55 -6.23 7.11 -8.47
N LEU A 56 -6.10 8.11 -7.61
CA LEU A 56 -7.01 8.31 -6.48
C LEU A 56 -8.42 8.71 -6.93
N CYS A 57 -8.57 9.50 -7.98
CA CYS A 57 -9.87 9.81 -8.58
C CYS A 57 -10.54 8.56 -9.15
N VAL A 58 -9.78 7.70 -9.86
CA VAL A 58 -10.30 6.42 -10.36
C VAL A 58 -10.70 5.50 -9.20
N ALA A 59 -9.87 5.39 -8.17
CA ALA A 59 -10.19 4.60 -6.98
C ALA A 59 -11.45 5.11 -6.26
N LEU A 60 -11.62 6.44 -6.18
CA LEU A 60 -12.81 7.07 -5.61
C LEU A 60 -14.06 6.72 -6.42
N ILE A 61 -14.01 6.85 -7.75
CA ILE A 61 -15.14 6.48 -8.63
C ILE A 61 -15.52 5.01 -8.43
N LEU A 62 -14.53 4.11 -8.34
CA LEU A 62 -14.76 2.68 -8.14
C LEU A 62 -15.41 2.39 -6.78
N VAL A 63 -14.93 2.99 -5.69
CA VAL A 63 -15.50 2.72 -4.35
C VAL A 63 -16.88 3.34 -4.16
N LEU A 64 -17.19 4.46 -4.83
CA LEU A 64 -18.53 5.06 -4.80
C LEU A 64 -19.61 4.17 -5.44
N GLN A 65 -19.21 3.17 -6.24
CA GLN A 65 -20.13 2.14 -6.76
C GLN A 65 -20.40 1.00 -5.78
N LEU A 66 -19.74 0.98 -4.61
CA LEU A 66 -19.96 0.02 -3.55
C LEU A 66 -20.92 0.57 -2.48
N ASN A 67 -21.16 -0.19 -1.42
CA ASN A 67 -21.99 0.25 -0.31
C ASN A 67 -21.22 1.18 0.66
N VAL A 68 -21.98 1.88 1.52
CA VAL A 68 -21.44 2.84 2.50
C VAL A 68 -20.41 2.17 3.43
N GLY A 69 -20.61 0.90 3.79
CA GLY A 69 -19.65 0.15 4.61
C GLY A 69 -18.27 0.07 3.94
N ALA A 70 -18.23 -0.36 2.68
CA ALA A 70 -16.99 -0.45 1.91
C ALA A 70 -16.33 0.94 1.71
N LEU A 71 -17.12 1.99 1.52
CA LEU A 71 -16.63 3.37 1.43
C LEU A 71 -15.96 3.83 2.75
N LEU A 72 -16.56 3.54 3.91
CA LEU A 72 -15.95 3.88 5.20
C LEU A 72 -14.64 3.11 5.41
N TRP A 73 -14.61 1.82 5.07
CA TRP A 73 -13.39 1.01 5.16
C TRP A 73 -12.30 1.45 4.18
N SER A 74 -12.66 1.98 3.00
CA SER A 74 -11.67 2.49 2.05
C SER A 74 -10.95 3.73 2.55
N ILE A 75 -11.62 4.58 3.35
CA ILE A 75 -10.98 5.75 3.96
C ILE A 75 -9.85 5.29 4.89
N CYS A 76 -10.11 4.29 5.74
CA CYS A 76 -9.08 3.68 6.59
C CYS A 76 -7.95 3.05 5.75
N GLY A 77 -8.28 2.39 4.64
CA GLY A 77 -7.31 1.81 3.73
C GLY A 77 -6.41 2.85 3.07
N LEU A 78 -6.98 3.98 2.64
CA LEU A 78 -6.24 5.10 2.09
C LEU A 78 -5.28 5.71 3.12
N VAL A 79 -5.75 5.90 4.37
CA VAL A 79 -4.90 6.39 5.47
C VAL A 79 -3.72 5.45 5.69
N LEU A 80 -3.95 4.13 5.73
CA LEU A 80 -2.86 3.15 5.89
C LEU A 80 -1.88 3.17 4.71
N ALA A 81 -2.37 3.27 3.47
CA ALA A 81 -1.53 3.35 2.29
C ALA A 81 -0.64 4.61 2.29
N VAL A 82 -1.16 5.73 2.77
CA VAL A 82 -0.40 6.99 2.89
C VAL A 82 0.59 6.92 4.06
N LEU A 83 0.23 6.32 5.19
CA LEU A 83 1.08 6.27 6.38
C LEU A 83 2.23 5.27 6.25
N TYR A 84 2.01 4.12 5.60
CA TYR A 84 2.99 3.04 5.49
C TYR A 84 4.40 3.48 5.09
N PRO A 85 4.63 4.26 4.01
CA PRO A 85 5.98 4.64 3.61
C PRO A 85 6.73 5.42 4.69
N PHE A 86 6.03 6.24 5.48
CA PHE A 86 6.63 6.99 6.59
C PHE A 86 6.98 6.10 7.78
N CYS A 87 6.27 4.99 7.99
CA CYS A 87 6.53 4.08 9.11
C CYS A 87 7.95 3.52 9.11
N LYS A 88 8.58 3.38 7.93
CA LYS A 88 9.99 2.96 7.80
C LYS A 88 10.96 3.83 8.60
N ARG A 89 10.60 5.09 8.85
CA ARG A 89 11.43 6.09 9.55
C ARG A 89 11.23 6.10 11.06
N PHE A 90 10.14 5.52 11.56
CA PHE A 90 9.72 5.65 12.96
C PHE A 90 9.58 4.31 13.68
N ILE A 91 9.43 3.21 12.97
CA ILE A 91 9.12 1.89 13.52
C ILE A 91 10.14 0.88 12.99
N SER A 92 10.70 0.04 13.86
CA SER A 92 11.67 -1.00 13.47
C SER A 92 11.06 -2.19 12.70
N ALA A 93 9.73 -2.24 12.60
CA ALA A 93 8.99 -3.31 11.93
C ALA A 93 7.89 -2.72 11.01
N PRO A 94 8.25 -1.92 9.98
CA PRO A 94 7.29 -1.29 9.07
C PRO A 94 6.42 -2.32 8.34
N GLN A 95 6.90 -3.55 8.17
CA GLN A 95 6.14 -4.67 7.59
C GLN A 95 4.85 -5.01 8.35
N MET A 96 4.72 -4.66 9.64
CA MET A 96 3.46 -4.81 10.36
C MET A 96 2.37 -3.88 9.79
N VAL A 97 2.74 -2.64 9.49
CA VAL A 97 1.84 -1.66 8.85
C VAL A 97 1.60 -2.03 7.39
N LEU A 98 2.62 -2.52 6.70
CA LEU A 98 2.49 -3.08 5.35
C LEU A 98 1.46 -4.22 5.31
N GLY A 99 1.54 -5.16 6.26
CA GLY A 99 0.62 -6.29 6.37
C GLY A 99 -0.83 -5.84 6.49
N LEU A 100 -1.09 -4.82 7.31
CA LEU A 100 -2.42 -4.19 7.38
C LEU A 100 -2.82 -3.57 6.04
N ALA A 101 -1.98 -2.73 5.45
CA ALA A 101 -2.28 -2.05 4.19
C ALA A 101 -2.55 -3.03 3.03
N PHE A 102 -1.73 -4.07 2.91
CA PHE A 102 -1.79 -5.04 1.79
C PHE A 102 -2.94 -6.04 1.93
N SER A 103 -3.39 -6.31 3.16
CA SER A 103 -4.53 -7.21 3.44
C SER A 103 -5.88 -6.47 3.47
N TRP A 104 -5.89 -5.13 3.36
CA TRP A 104 -7.07 -4.29 3.58
C TRP A 104 -8.22 -4.52 2.58
N SER A 105 -7.96 -5.19 1.46
CA SER A 105 -9.01 -5.62 0.55
C SER A 105 -9.99 -6.60 1.21
N ILE A 106 -9.55 -7.38 2.22
CA ILE A 106 -10.39 -8.36 2.92
C ILE A 106 -11.57 -7.69 3.65
N PRO A 107 -11.37 -6.75 4.59
CA PRO A 107 -12.50 -6.07 5.25
C PRO A 107 -13.38 -5.32 4.25
N MET A 108 -12.81 -4.74 3.20
CA MET A 108 -13.60 -4.08 2.15
C MET A 108 -14.49 -5.06 1.38
N VAL A 109 -13.99 -6.24 1.01
CA VAL A 109 -14.80 -7.28 0.32
C VAL A 109 -15.88 -7.83 1.25
N TYR A 110 -15.56 -8.05 2.52
CA TYR A 110 -16.54 -8.51 3.52
C TYR A 110 -17.70 -7.53 3.66
N THR A 111 -17.37 -6.25 3.87
CA THR A 111 -18.37 -5.19 4.01
C THR A 111 -19.16 -4.94 2.72
N ALA A 112 -18.50 -4.93 1.55
CA ALA A 112 -19.17 -4.79 0.26
C ALA A 112 -20.14 -5.95 -0.04
N GLY A 113 -19.80 -7.17 0.38
CA GLY A 113 -20.65 -8.35 0.22
C GLY A 113 -21.76 -8.49 1.26
N GLY A 114 -21.82 -7.60 2.26
CA GLY A 114 -22.78 -7.68 3.36
C GLY A 114 -22.53 -8.87 4.30
N PHE A 115 -21.31 -9.40 4.31
CA PHE A 115 -20.93 -10.50 5.18
C PHE A 115 -20.72 -10.03 6.61
N VAL A 116 -21.01 -10.91 7.57
CA VAL A 116 -20.74 -10.65 8.99
C VAL A 116 -19.23 -10.74 9.25
N LEU A 117 -18.71 -9.83 10.07
CA LEU A 117 -17.32 -9.85 10.54
C LEU A 117 -17.16 -10.89 11.66
N ASP A 118 -17.27 -12.16 11.29
CA ASP A 118 -17.23 -13.30 12.20
C ASP A 118 -15.79 -13.79 12.47
N LYS A 119 -15.67 -14.97 13.10
CA LYS A 119 -14.35 -15.57 13.35
C LYS A 119 -13.62 -15.93 12.04
N GLY A 120 -14.35 -16.30 10.99
CA GLY A 120 -13.78 -16.61 9.68
C GLY A 120 -13.10 -15.39 9.06
N PHE A 121 -13.76 -14.22 9.12
CA PHE A 121 -13.15 -12.94 8.74
C PHE A 121 -11.83 -12.70 9.50
N ILE A 122 -11.84 -12.84 10.82
CA ILE A 122 -10.66 -12.58 11.67
C ILE A 122 -9.51 -13.52 11.30
N TYR A 123 -9.78 -14.81 11.15
CA TYR A 123 -8.74 -15.80 10.80
C TYR A 123 -8.17 -15.54 9.40
N LEU A 124 -9.02 -15.24 8.42
CA LEU A 124 -8.56 -14.92 7.06
C LEU A 124 -7.72 -13.65 7.05
N TRP A 125 -8.17 -12.61 7.75
CA TRP A 125 -7.47 -11.33 7.75
C TRP A 125 -6.13 -11.41 8.50
N LEU A 126 -6.12 -11.99 9.70
CA LEU A 126 -4.90 -12.16 10.49
C LEU A 126 -3.89 -13.09 9.82
N SER A 127 -4.33 -14.21 9.23
CA SER A 127 -3.43 -15.11 8.49
C SER A 127 -2.78 -14.40 7.30
N THR A 128 -3.54 -13.57 6.58
CA THR A 128 -3.01 -12.77 5.47
C THR A 128 -2.00 -11.72 5.95
N ILE A 129 -2.30 -11.01 7.05
CA ILE A 129 -1.36 -10.06 7.67
C ILE A 129 -0.07 -10.77 8.07
N LEU A 130 -0.16 -11.90 8.78
CA LEU A 130 1.00 -12.66 9.24
C LEU A 130 1.85 -13.16 8.05
N TRP A 131 1.20 -13.67 7.00
CA TRP A 131 1.91 -14.07 5.79
C TRP A 131 2.69 -12.91 5.18
N ILE A 132 2.07 -11.73 5.08
CA ILE A 132 2.71 -10.52 4.55
C ILE A 132 3.91 -10.12 5.40
N VAL A 133 3.75 -10.08 6.72
CA VAL A 133 4.83 -9.75 7.64
C VAL A 133 5.99 -10.73 7.49
N VAL A 134 5.72 -12.03 7.39
CA VAL A 134 6.76 -13.07 7.27
C VAL A 134 7.56 -12.92 5.98
N TYR A 135 6.89 -12.87 4.83
CA TYR A 135 7.63 -12.80 3.56
C TYR A 135 8.35 -11.46 3.40
N ASP A 136 7.77 -10.35 3.87
CA ASP A 136 8.38 -9.03 3.74
C ASP A 136 9.55 -8.86 4.72
N THR A 137 9.48 -9.48 5.90
CA THR A 137 10.64 -9.59 6.80
C THR A 137 11.79 -10.34 6.12
N PHE A 138 11.50 -11.45 5.44
CA PHE A 138 12.52 -12.18 4.69
C PHE A 138 13.13 -11.32 3.57
N TYR A 139 12.31 -10.54 2.87
CA TYR A 139 12.77 -9.60 1.84
C TYR A 139 13.69 -8.52 2.43
N ALA A 140 13.30 -7.91 3.56
CA ALA A 140 14.10 -6.87 4.23
C ALA A 140 15.46 -7.37 4.74
N LEU A 141 15.57 -8.65 5.13
CA LEU A 141 16.86 -9.22 5.56
C LEU A 141 17.92 -9.23 4.46
N VAL A 142 17.51 -9.22 3.19
CA VAL A 142 18.42 -9.14 2.03
C VAL A 142 18.99 -7.72 1.86
N ASP A 143 18.19 -6.70 2.17
CA ASP A 143 18.56 -5.29 2.04
C ASP A 143 19.35 -4.74 3.26
N LYS A 144 19.49 -5.53 4.33
CA LYS A 144 20.14 -5.14 5.59
C LYS A 144 21.53 -4.51 5.44
N ALA A 145 22.33 -4.97 4.47
CA ALA A 145 23.68 -4.45 4.26
C ALA A 145 23.70 -3.03 3.69
N ASP A 146 22.67 -2.65 2.93
CA ASP A 146 22.50 -1.30 2.39
C ASP A 146 21.79 -0.40 3.40
N ASP A 147 20.84 -0.93 4.17
CA ASP A 147 20.15 -0.20 5.26
C ASP A 147 21.12 0.28 6.36
N LEU A 148 22.21 -0.43 6.62
CA LEU A 148 23.22 -0.02 7.61
C LEU A 148 24.08 1.19 7.16
N LYS A 149 24.02 1.58 5.88
CA LYS A 149 24.86 2.65 5.31
C LYS A 149 24.17 4.01 5.29
N ILE A 150 22.86 4.05 5.56
CA ILE A 150 21.97 5.22 5.45
C ILE A 150 21.43 5.55 6.84
#